data_AF-A0AAD6AH06-F1
#
_entry.id   AF-A0AAD6AH06-F1
#
_cell.length_a   1.000
_cell.length_b   1.000
_cell.length_c   1.000
_cell.angle_alpha   90.00
_cell.angle_beta   90.00
_cell.angle_gamma   90.00
#
_symmetry.space_group_name_H-M   'P 1'
#
loop_
_entity.id
_entity.type
_entity.pdbx_description
1 polymer ?
#
loop_
_entity_poly.entity_id
_entity_poly.type
_entity_poly.pdbx_seq_one_letter_code
_entity_poly.pdbx_strand_id
1 'polypeptide(L)'
;TRGAAATAIKLAFRVTALDNLKPVVRQWQRTSSLHTHVRRVGKEDGSEYRLQPWYYGWGFNLPRGQALLDKWNQIPDNTDILVTHCPPLGFLDWVPKKMQRVGCMELLNTVQRRVQPKFHVFGHIHEGYGMMTDGTTTFINASACTVNFMPMNAPIVFDLPNPRTST
;
A
#
# COMPACT_ATOMS: atom_id res chain seq x y z
N THR A 1 35.01 -15.40 15.09
CA THR A 1 34.25 -14.43 14.27
C THR A 1 32.94 -15.06 13.83
N ARG A 2 31.85 -14.88 14.59
CA ARG A 2 30.52 -15.40 14.22
C ARG A 2 29.75 -14.30 13.50
N GLY A 3 29.55 -14.47 12.20
CA GLY A 3 28.69 -13.58 11.40
C GLY A 3 27.25 -13.73 11.83
N ALA A 4 26.62 -12.63 12.25
CA ALA A 4 25.18 -12.58 12.47
C ALA A 4 24.49 -12.68 11.11
N ALA A 5 23.78 -13.78 10.86
CA ALA A 5 22.91 -13.89 9.70
C ALA A 5 21.82 -12.82 9.79
N ALA A 6 21.82 -11.86 8.87
CA ALA A 6 20.75 -10.88 8.73
C ALA A 6 19.44 -11.63 8.44
N THR A 7 18.62 -11.79 9.46
CA THR A 7 17.33 -12.49 9.35
C THR A 7 16.32 -11.52 8.76
N ALA A 8 15.98 -11.64 7.47
CA ALA A 8 14.97 -10.79 6.85
C ALA A 8 13.56 -11.14 7.35
N ILE A 9 12.69 -10.13 7.47
CA ILE A 9 11.26 -10.34 7.76
C ILE A 9 10.56 -10.66 6.44
N LYS A 10 10.06 -11.89 6.30
CA LYS A 10 9.21 -12.28 5.17
C LYS A 10 7.79 -11.74 5.37
N LEU A 11 7.31 -10.95 4.41
CA LEU A 11 5.96 -10.42 4.41
C LEU A 11 5.19 -10.94 3.21
N ALA A 12 3.95 -11.38 3.41
CA ALA A 12 3.02 -11.80 2.36
C ALA A 12 1.77 -10.93 2.37
N PHE A 13 1.40 -10.36 1.21
CA PHE A 13 0.26 -9.45 1.10
C PHE A 13 -0.83 -9.97 0.17
N ARG A 14 -2.08 -9.72 0.56
CA ARG A 14 -3.29 -9.96 -0.24
C ARG A 14 -4.31 -8.86 0.05
N VAL A 15 -4.64 -8.04 -0.96
CA VAL A 15 -5.66 -6.98 -0.86
C VAL A 15 -6.90 -7.45 -1.62
N THR A 16 -7.93 -7.86 -0.88
CA THR A 16 -9.23 -8.21 -1.46
C THR A 16 -10.03 -6.94 -1.76
N ALA A 17 -10.78 -6.94 -2.87
CA ALA A 17 -11.79 -5.91 -3.12
C ALA A 17 -12.70 -5.80 -1.88
N LEU A 18 -12.82 -4.57 -1.36
CA LEU A 18 -13.65 -4.25 -0.19
C LEU A 18 -15.11 -4.49 -0.56
N ASP A 19 -15.75 -5.50 0.02
CA ASP A 19 -16.80 -5.19 0.98
C ASP A 19 -16.45 -5.49 2.45
N ASN A 20 -15.33 -6.18 2.77
CA ASN A 20 -15.03 -6.51 4.18
C ASN A 20 -13.51 -6.68 4.46
N LEU A 21 -12.77 -5.59 4.72
CA LEU A 21 -11.35 -5.63 5.16
C LEU A 21 -11.16 -6.01 6.64
N LYS A 22 -12.21 -6.39 7.36
CA LYS A 22 -12.12 -6.73 8.80
C LYS A 22 -11.29 -8.00 9.10
N PRO A 23 -11.23 -9.06 8.27
CA PRO A 23 -10.50 -10.29 8.64
C PRO A 23 -9.02 -10.33 8.27
N VAL A 24 -8.61 -9.72 7.15
CA VAL A 24 -7.29 -10.02 6.51
C VAL A 24 -6.09 -9.46 7.30
N VAL A 25 -6.29 -8.47 8.17
CA VAL A 25 -5.20 -7.82 8.94
C VAL A 25 -5.03 -8.38 10.35
N ARG A 26 -5.98 -9.18 10.86
CA ARG A 26 -5.88 -9.77 12.21
C ARG A 26 -4.74 -10.79 12.36
N GLN A 27 -4.25 -11.37 11.26
CA GLN A 27 -3.13 -12.32 11.30
C GLN A 27 -1.76 -11.64 11.45
N TRP A 28 -1.70 -10.30 11.33
CA TRP A 28 -0.44 -9.55 11.25
C TRP A 28 0.13 -9.09 12.60
N GLN A 29 -0.71 -8.80 13.61
CA GLN A 29 -0.25 -8.27 14.90
C GLN A 29 0.59 -9.26 15.74
N ARG A 30 0.74 -10.51 15.32
CA ARG A 30 1.32 -11.58 16.15
C ARG A 30 2.80 -11.89 15.91
N THR A 31 3.49 -11.28 14.94
CA THR A 31 4.82 -11.80 14.52
C THR A 31 6.02 -10.86 14.51
N SER A 32 5.99 -9.62 15.03
CA SER A 32 7.25 -8.85 15.14
C SER A 32 7.34 -7.94 16.35
N SER A 33 8.22 -8.30 17.29
CA SER A 33 8.71 -7.48 18.40
C SER A 33 9.91 -6.60 18.02
N LEU A 34 10.04 -6.23 16.74
CA LEU A 34 11.17 -5.45 16.22
C LEU A 34 10.64 -4.19 15.53
N HIS A 35 11.40 -3.10 15.65
CA HIS A 35 11.08 -1.72 15.28
C HIS A 35 10.83 -1.52 13.76
N THR A 36 9.78 -2.13 13.23
CA THR A 36 9.29 -1.90 11.87
C THR A 36 8.03 -1.03 11.95
N HIS A 37 8.10 0.19 11.41
CA HIS A 37 6.96 1.10 11.40
C HIS A 37 6.10 0.86 10.16
N VAL A 38 5.24 -0.16 10.23
CA VAL A 38 4.16 -0.34 9.25
C VAL A 38 3.02 0.60 9.61
N ARG A 39 2.62 1.47 8.67
CA ARG A 39 1.48 2.37 8.88
C ARG A 39 0.35 2.07 7.90
N ARG A 40 -0.81 1.82 8.49
CA ARG A 40 -2.11 1.91 7.82
C ARG A 40 -2.61 3.34 8.01
N VAL A 41 -3.16 3.92 6.95
CA VAL A 41 -3.97 5.13 7.07
C VAL A 41 -5.44 4.64 7.25
N GLY A 42 -6.09 4.97 8.37
CA GLY A 42 -7.48 4.56 8.69
C GLY A 42 -7.76 4.20 10.17
N LYS A 43 -8.54 5.02 10.89
CA LYS A 43 -9.19 4.79 12.19
C LYS A 43 -10.26 3.71 12.14
N GLU A 44 -10.49 3.03 13.27
CA GLU A 44 -11.45 1.93 13.44
C GLU A 44 -12.92 2.33 13.24
N ASP A 45 -13.24 3.62 13.34
CA ASP A 45 -14.60 4.18 13.33
C ASP A 45 -15.21 4.39 11.93
N GLY A 46 -14.48 4.05 10.85
CA GLY A 46 -15.00 4.21 9.49
C GLY A 46 -14.72 5.57 8.85
N SER A 47 -14.44 6.61 9.64
CA SER A 47 -14.36 8.01 9.18
C SER A 47 -13.11 8.31 8.34
N GLU A 48 -12.03 7.56 8.57
CA GLU A 48 -10.71 7.79 7.98
C GLU A 48 -10.39 6.82 6.83
N TYR A 49 -11.28 5.89 6.50
CA TYR A 49 -11.08 4.99 5.36
C TYR A 49 -11.25 5.71 4.02
N ARG A 50 -11.64 7.00 3.99
CA ARG A 50 -11.79 7.80 2.76
C ARG A 50 -10.45 8.15 2.10
N LEU A 51 -9.82 7.18 1.46
CA LEU A 51 -8.42 7.20 1.03
C LEU A 51 -8.27 6.81 -0.44
N GLN A 52 -9.26 7.20 -1.24
CA GLN A 52 -9.23 7.04 -2.68
C GLN A 52 -9.82 8.25 -3.41
N PRO A 53 -9.26 8.62 -4.58
CA PRO A 53 -9.94 9.55 -5.48
C PRO A 53 -11.34 9.06 -5.81
N TRP A 54 -12.25 10.00 -6.00
CA TRP A 54 -13.64 9.68 -6.31
C TRP A 54 -13.79 8.68 -7.47
N TYR A 55 -14.54 7.60 -7.21
CA TYR A 55 -14.87 6.55 -8.18
C TYR A 55 -16.31 6.03 -7.98
N TYR A 56 -17.18 6.23 -8.98
CA TYR A 56 -18.58 5.76 -9.05
C TYR A 56 -19.43 5.91 -7.78
N GLY A 57 -19.17 6.90 -6.93
CA GLY A 57 -19.91 7.10 -5.68
C GLY A 57 -19.74 5.98 -4.64
N TRP A 58 -18.73 5.12 -4.80
CA TRP A 58 -18.43 4.06 -3.83
C TRP A 58 -18.01 4.63 -2.48
N GLY A 59 -18.01 3.78 -1.45
CA GLY A 59 -17.49 4.13 -0.14
C GLY A 59 -16.06 4.68 -0.25
N PHE A 60 -15.66 5.51 0.73
CA PHE A 60 -14.26 5.92 0.89
C PHE A 60 -13.69 6.94 -0.13
N ASN A 61 -14.55 7.65 -0.86
CA ASN A 61 -14.12 8.68 -1.80
C ASN A 61 -13.79 10.03 -1.14
N LEU A 62 -12.74 10.70 -1.62
CA LEU A 62 -12.53 12.15 -1.47
C LEU A 62 -12.32 12.80 -2.85
N PRO A 63 -12.67 14.09 -3.01
CA PRO A 63 -12.30 14.82 -4.22
C PRO A 63 -10.78 14.88 -4.34
N ARG A 64 -10.28 14.85 -5.59
CA ARG A 64 -8.86 15.07 -5.88
C ARG A 64 -8.43 16.47 -5.41
N GLY A 65 -7.12 16.67 -5.20
CA GLY A 65 -6.58 17.91 -4.67
C GLY A 65 -6.50 17.94 -3.14
N GLN A 66 -6.79 19.11 -2.55
CA GLN A 66 -6.44 19.43 -1.16
C GLN A 66 -6.99 18.43 -0.13
N ALA A 67 -8.24 17.97 -0.29
CA ALA A 67 -8.85 17.04 0.67
C ALA A 67 -8.10 15.70 0.77
N LEU A 68 -7.58 15.17 -0.34
CA LEU A 68 -6.73 13.98 -0.33
C LEU A 68 -5.35 14.30 0.23
N LEU A 69 -4.77 15.43 -0.16
CA LEU A 69 -3.45 15.86 0.33
C LEU A 69 -3.43 16.00 1.85
N ASP A 70 -4.48 16.56 2.46
CA ASP A 70 -4.61 16.70 3.92
C ASP A 70 -4.63 15.36 4.64
N LYS A 71 -5.13 14.30 3.98
CA LYS A 71 -5.05 12.93 4.51
C LYS A 71 -3.64 12.37 4.36
N TRP A 72 -3.01 12.55 3.21
CA TRP A 72 -1.65 12.05 2.97
C TRP A 72 -0.60 12.76 3.80
N ASN A 73 -0.82 14.02 4.18
CA ASN A 73 0.03 14.77 5.09
C ASN A 73 0.08 14.18 6.51
N GLN A 74 -0.87 13.32 6.88
CA GLN A 74 -0.87 12.63 8.18
C GLN A 74 0.07 11.42 8.22
N ILE A 75 0.61 11.00 7.07
CA ILE A 75 1.58 9.90 7.01
C ILE A 75 2.91 10.39 7.62
N PRO A 76 3.47 9.73 8.65
CA PRO A 76 4.76 10.10 9.23
C PRO A 76 5.92 9.93 8.25
N ASP A 77 6.94 10.79 8.35
CA ASP A 77 8.13 10.76 7.48
C ASP A 77 8.98 9.48 7.67
N ASN A 78 8.93 8.84 8.84
CA ASN A 78 9.69 7.63 9.15
C ASN A 78 8.97 6.32 8.80
N THR A 79 8.08 6.35 7.80
CA THR A 79 7.29 5.17 7.40
C THR A 79 8.12 4.24 6.51
N ASP A 80 8.44 3.03 6.98
CA ASP A 80 9.14 2.02 6.16
C ASP A 80 8.23 1.37 5.12
N ILE A 81 7.00 1.06 5.52
CA ILE A 81 5.99 0.38 4.69
C ILE A 81 4.69 1.17 4.75
N LEU A 82 4.30 1.73 3.61
CA LEU A 82 3.04 2.42 3.43
C LEU A 82 2.01 1.47 2.83
N VAL A 83 0.82 1.39 3.43
CA VAL A 83 -0.30 0.62 2.88
C VAL A 83 -1.48 1.54 2.58
N THR A 84 -1.90 1.61 1.33
CA THR A 84 -3.09 2.36 0.88
C THR A 84 -4.04 1.46 0.09
N HIS A 85 -5.29 1.87 -0.07
CA HIS A 85 -6.20 1.11 -0.93
C HIS A 85 -5.91 1.40 -2.42
N CYS A 86 -5.81 2.68 -2.79
CA CYS A 86 -5.54 3.09 -4.16
C CYS A 86 -4.04 3.23 -4.48
N PRO A 87 -3.67 3.07 -5.76
CA PRO A 87 -2.32 3.30 -6.23
C PRO A 87 -1.98 4.80 -6.30
N PRO A 88 -0.69 5.17 -6.17
CA PRO A 88 -0.20 6.47 -6.61
C PRO A 88 -0.24 6.55 -8.14
N LEU A 89 -0.35 7.77 -8.68
CA LEU A 89 -0.37 7.98 -10.13
C LEU A 89 0.88 7.40 -10.81
N GLY A 90 0.69 6.67 -11.92
CA GLY A 90 1.78 6.14 -12.74
C GLY A 90 2.30 4.77 -12.30
N PHE A 91 1.98 4.28 -11.10
CA PHE A 91 2.42 2.98 -10.60
C PHE A 91 1.27 1.99 -10.52
N LEU A 92 1.26 1.01 -11.43
CA LEU A 92 0.31 -0.11 -11.44
C LEU A 92 -1.18 0.33 -11.40
N ASP A 93 -1.47 1.45 -12.06
CA ASP A 93 -2.74 2.19 -12.03
C ASP A 93 -3.40 2.36 -13.41
N TRP A 94 -2.93 1.63 -14.43
CA TRP A 94 -3.53 1.65 -15.76
C TRP A 94 -4.80 0.82 -15.80
N VAL A 95 -5.87 1.40 -16.36
CA VAL A 95 -7.13 0.69 -16.60
C VAL A 95 -7.35 0.62 -18.12
N PRO A 96 -7.04 -0.52 -18.78
CA PRO A 96 -7.16 -0.70 -20.22
C PRO A 96 -8.56 -0.38 -20.75
N LYS A 97 -9.62 -0.80 -20.04
CA LYS A 97 -11.01 -0.54 -20.44
C LYS A 97 -11.35 0.95 -20.53
N LYS A 98 -10.63 1.80 -19.81
CA LYS A 98 -10.81 3.26 -19.80
C LYS A 98 -9.70 4.00 -20.53
N MET A 99 -8.69 3.29 -21.03
CA MET A 99 -7.49 3.87 -21.66
C MET A 99 -6.87 5.00 -20.84
N GLN A 100 -6.84 4.85 -19.51
CA GLN A 100 -6.40 5.92 -18.62
C GLN A 100 -5.68 5.41 -17.37
N ARG A 101 -4.88 6.30 -16.78
CA ARG A 101 -4.28 6.16 -15.45
C ARG A 101 -5.24 6.71 -14.40
N VAL A 102 -5.46 5.99 -13.31
CA VAL A 102 -6.43 6.39 -12.28
C VAL A 102 -5.82 6.66 -10.91
N GLY A 103 -4.50 6.49 -10.76
CA GLY A 103 -3.82 6.70 -9.48
C GLY A 103 -3.92 8.14 -8.95
N CYS A 104 -3.58 8.31 -7.68
CA CYS A 104 -3.64 9.60 -6.99
C CYS A 104 -2.31 10.36 -7.13
N MET A 105 -2.39 11.60 -7.65
CA MET A 105 -1.21 12.45 -7.83
C MET A 105 -0.67 12.98 -6.50
N GLU A 106 -1.56 13.32 -5.57
CA GLU A 106 -1.19 13.80 -4.23
C GLU A 106 -0.49 12.70 -3.43
N LEU A 107 -0.92 11.45 -3.61
CA LEU A 107 -0.27 10.28 -3.01
C LEU A 107 1.11 10.05 -3.62
N LEU A 108 1.23 10.14 -4.96
CA LEU A 108 2.53 10.06 -5.63
C LEU A 108 3.51 11.10 -5.09
N ASN A 109 3.09 12.37 -5.02
CA ASN A 109 3.91 13.45 -4.48
C ASN A 109 4.33 13.17 -3.04
N THR A 110 3.41 12.68 -2.20
CA THR A 110 3.72 12.32 -0.81
C THR A 110 4.76 11.21 -0.72
N VAL A 111 4.61 10.16 -1.52
CA VAL A 111 5.51 9.00 -1.53
C VAL A 111 6.89 9.38 -2.05
N GLN A 112 6.98 10.04 -3.20
CA GLN A 112 8.28 10.29 -3.83
C GLN A 112 9.05 11.47 -3.22
N ARG A 113 8.35 12.50 -2.70
CA ARG A 113 9.01 13.74 -2.27
C ARG A 113 9.21 13.85 -0.77
N ARG A 114 8.38 13.19 0.03
CA ARG A 114 8.37 13.36 1.49
C ARG A 114 8.64 12.07 2.25
N VAL A 115 7.77 11.08 2.11
CA VAL A 115 7.80 9.88 2.96
C VAL A 115 8.85 8.88 2.50
N GLN A 116 8.98 8.67 1.19
CA GLN A 116 9.95 7.75 0.57
C GLN A 116 10.03 6.37 1.27
N PRO A 117 8.90 5.68 1.45
CA PRO A 117 8.88 4.37 2.10
C PRO A 117 9.67 3.35 1.26
N LYS A 118 10.24 2.33 1.89
CA LYS A 118 10.90 1.24 1.17
C LYS A 118 9.89 0.44 0.33
N PHE A 119 8.68 0.28 0.87
CA PHE A 119 7.58 -0.41 0.20
C PHE A 119 6.29 0.38 0.28
N HIS A 120 5.59 0.49 -0.85
CA HIS A 120 4.23 1.01 -0.92
C HIS A 120 3.30 -0.08 -1.46
N VAL A 121 2.49 -0.66 -0.58
CA VAL A 121 1.56 -1.74 -0.92
C VAL A 121 0.15 -1.20 -1.08
N PHE A 122 -0.50 -1.56 -2.19
CA PHE A 122 -1.87 -1.16 -2.50
C PHE A 122 -2.61 -2.23 -3.31
N GLY A 123 -3.84 -1.94 -3.71
CA GLY A 123 -4.64 -2.81 -4.57
C GLY A 123 -5.55 -1.98 -5.47
N HIS A 124 -6.85 -2.29 -5.44
CA HIS A 124 -7.94 -1.60 -6.15
C HIS A 124 -7.94 -1.79 -7.68
N ILE A 125 -6.80 -1.65 -8.35
CA ILE A 125 -6.68 -1.82 -9.81
C ILE A 125 -6.25 -3.25 -10.09
N HIS A 126 -7.22 -4.14 -10.35
CA HIS A 126 -6.96 -5.57 -10.52
C HIS A 126 -6.07 -5.86 -11.75
N GLU A 127 -6.18 -5.04 -12.79
CA GLU A 127 -5.32 -5.07 -13.99
C GLU A 127 -3.85 -4.83 -13.68
N GLY A 128 -3.57 -4.12 -12.59
CA GLY A 128 -2.23 -3.70 -12.22
C GLY A 128 -1.51 -4.66 -11.28
N TYR A 129 -2.05 -5.86 -10.99
CA TYR A 129 -1.40 -6.82 -10.09
C TYR A 129 0.08 -7.03 -10.47
N GLY A 130 0.99 -6.84 -9.50
CA GLY A 130 2.43 -6.94 -9.74
C GLY A 130 3.26 -5.96 -8.91
N MET A 131 4.48 -5.71 -9.37
CA MET A 131 5.47 -4.86 -8.69
C MET A 131 6.15 -3.91 -9.66
N MET A 132 6.48 -2.71 -9.20
CA MET A 132 7.33 -1.74 -9.91
C MET A 132 8.23 -1.02 -8.90
N THR A 133 9.33 -0.44 -9.34
CA THR A 133 10.22 0.37 -8.49
C THR A 133 10.63 1.64 -9.21
N ASP A 134 10.81 2.74 -8.46
CA ASP A 134 11.45 3.96 -8.94
C ASP A 134 12.92 4.09 -8.50
N GLY A 135 13.48 3.01 -7.95
CA GLY A 135 14.83 2.97 -7.38
C GLY A 135 14.88 3.29 -5.89
N THR A 136 13.87 3.97 -5.35
CA THR A 136 13.76 4.31 -3.92
C THR A 136 12.66 3.50 -3.25
N THR A 137 11.44 3.56 -3.80
CA THR A 137 10.25 2.87 -3.30
C THR A 137 9.91 1.68 -4.20
N THR A 138 9.64 0.52 -3.60
CA THR A 138 9.02 -0.61 -4.30
C THR A 138 7.50 -0.55 -4.16
N PHE A 139 6.81 -0.38 -5.28
CA PHE A 139 5.36 -0.28 -5.38
C PHE A 139 4.77 -1.66 -5.69
N ILE A 140 3.81 -2.10 -4.88
CA ILE A 140 3.27 -3.45 -4.92
C ILE A 140 1.75 -3.38 -5.01
N ASN A 141 1.20 -3.77 -6.15
CA ASN A 141 -0.23 -3.99 -6.30
C ASN A 141 -0.55 -5.44 -5.95
N ALA A 142 -1.02 -5.65 -4.72
CA ALA A 142 -1.37 -6.96 -4.18
C ALA A 142 -2.86 -7.29 -4.36
N SER A 143 -3.51 -6.79 -5.43
CA SER A 143 -4.90 -7.12 -5.73
C SER A 143 -5.10 -8.63 -5.80
N ALA A 144 -5.89 -9.17 -4.89
CA ALA A 144 -6.15 -10.60 -4.75
C ALA A 144 -7.01 -11.14 -5.90
N CYS A 145 -7.87 -10.28 -6.44
CA CYS A 145 -8.81 -10.64 -7.48
C CYS A 145 -8.30 -10.20 -8.84
N THR A 146 -8.66 -10.97 -9.87
CA THR A 146 -8.48 -10.57 -11.27
C THR A 146 -9.56 -9.58 -11.69
N VAL A 147 -9.48 -9.09 -12.92
CA VAL A 147 -10.50 -8.22 -13.55
C VAL A 147 -11.92 -8.79 -13.54
N ASN A 148 -12.05 -10.12 -13.42
CA ASN A 148 -13.32 -10.83 -13.36
C ASN A 148 -13.76 -11.10 -11.91
N PHE A 149 -13.15 -10.43 -10.93
CA PHE A 149 -13.40 -10.57 -9.50
C PHE A 149 -13.13 -11.97 -8.93
N MET A 150 -12.38 -12.80 -9.67
CA MET A 150 -11.97 -14.13 -9.22
C MET A 150 -10.71 -14.02 -8.35
N PRO A 151 -10.67 -14.61 -7.14
CA PRO A 151 -9.58 -14.45 -6.17
C PRO A 151 -8.35 -15.33 -6.50
N MET A 152 -7.84 -15.21 -7.73
CA MET A 152 -6.83 -16.10 -8.32
C MET A 152 -5.39 -15.56 -8.24
N ASN A 153 -5.19 -14.28 -7.94
CA ASN A 153 -3.85 -13.73 -7.88
C ASN A 153 -3.13 -14.27 -6.64
N ALA A 154 -1.91 -14.78 -6.85
CA ALA A 154 -1.09 -15.30 -5.77
C ALA A 154 -0.69 -14.19 -4.78
N PRO A 155 -0.47 -14.52 -3.51
CA PRO A 155 0.14 -13.58 -2.58
C PRO A 155 1.53 -13.15 -3.08
N ILE A 156 1.84 -11.85 -2.98
CA ILE A 156 3.19 -11.34 -3.24
C ILE A 156 3.98 -11.42 -1.95
N VAL A 157 5.14 -12.07 -2.00
CA VAL A 157 6.05 -12.24 -0.86
C VAL A 157 7.31 -11.43 -1.10
N PHE A 158 7.71 -10.61 -0.13
CA PHE A 158 8.95 -9.86 -0.18
C PHE A 158 9.65 -9.82 1.18
N ASP A 159 10.97 -9.60 1.13
CA ASP A 159 11.84 -9.54 2.30
C ASP A 159 12.07 -8.09 2.70
N LEU A 160 11.80 -7.76 3.96
CA LEU A 160 12.19 -6.50 4.56
C LEU A 160 13.54 -6.69 5.29
N PRO A 161 14.58 -5.91 4.93
CA PRO A 161 15.82 -5.94 5.68
C PRO A 161 15.58 -5.44 7.11
N ASN A 162 16.18 -6.10 8.09
CA ASN A 162 16.14 -5.61 9.47
C ASN A 162 16.67 -4.17 9.54
N PRO A 163 16.08 -3.31 10.39
CA PRO A 163 16.68 -2.04 10.71
C PRO A 163 18.13 -2.28 11.14
N ARG A 164 19.09 -1.58 10.53
CA ARG A 164 20.48 -1.67 11.00
C ARG A 164 20.47 -1.16 12.44
N THR A 165 20.85 -2.02 13.38
CA THR A 165 21.19 -1.57 14.73
C THR A 165 22.41 -0.68 14.58
N SER A 166 22.24 0.61 14.81
CA SER A 166 23.35 1.55 14.96
C SER A 166 24.21 1.04 16.11
N THR A 167 25.38 0.50 15.80
CA THR A 167 26.47 0.23 16.76
C THR A 167 27.11 1.51 17.20
#